data_AF-A0A9D5UV63-F1
#
_entry.id   AF-A0A9D5UV63-F1
#
_cell.length_a   1.000
_cell.length_b   1.000
_cell.length_c   1.000
_cell.angle_alpha   90.00
_cell.angle_beta   90.00
_cell.angle_gamma   90.00
#
_symmetry.space_group_name_H-M   'P 1'
#
loop_
_entity.id
_entity.type
_entity.pdbx_description
1 polymer ?
#
loop_
_entity_poly.entity_id
_entity_poly.type
_entity_poly.pdbx_seq_one_letter_code
_entity_poly.pdbx_strand_id
1 'polypeptide(L)' 'MMRPANDLSEVYLCVQPVDFRKGMMSLAALVESELGMNPLEARLFVFTNRHRKRPFLPVKQRP' A
#
# COMPACT_ATOMS: atom_id res chain seq x y z
N MET A 1 -14.34 1.14 8.73
CA MET A 1 -13.79 1.35 7.38
C MET A 1 -12.73 2.42 7.47
N MET A 2 -11.48 2.12 7.16
CA MET A 2 -10.42 3.13 7.12
C MET A 2 -10.61 3.95 5.84
N ARG A 3 -10.90 5.24 5.98
CA ARG A 3 -10.94 6.16 4.85
C ARG A 3 -9.66 6.99 4.89
N PRO A 4 -8.82 6.95 3.84
CA PRO A 4 -7.69 7.84 3.74
C PRO A 4 -8.18 9.30 3.74
N ALA A 5 -7.36 10.21 4.26
CA ALA A 5 -7.67 11.63 4.31
C ALA A 5 -7.68 12.23 2.89
N ASN A 6 -8.54 13.21 2.65
CA ASN A 6 -8.73 13.81 1.33
C ASN A 6 -7.55 14.68 0.86
N ASP A 7 -6.63 15.00 1.77
CA ASP A 7 -5.44 15.83 1.58
C ASP A 7 -4.17 15.00 1.33
N LEU A 8 -4.28 13.68 1.17
CA LEU A 8 -3.14 12.84 0.79
C LEU A 8 -2.67 13.19 -0.63
N SER A 9 -1.51 13.82 -0.71
CA SER A 9 -0.90 14.22 -1.99
C SER A 9 -0.45 13.03 -2.83
N GLU A 10 -0.06 11.91 -2.22
CA GLU A 10 0.58 10.78 -2.91
C GLU A 10 0.14 9.43 -2.33
N VAL A 11 -0.17 8.48 -3.23
CA VAL A 11 -0.52 7.09 -2.89
C VAL A 11 0.36 6.14 -3.69
N TYR A 12 1.05 5.24 -2.99
CA TYR A 12 1.95 4.26 -3.59
C TYR A 12 1.35 2.87 -3.49
N LEU A 13 1.15 2.21 -4.63
CA LEU A 13 0.60 0.86 -4.70
C LEU A 13 1.70 -0.16 -5.01
N CYS A 14 1.95 -1.07 -4.07
CA CYS A 14 2.79 -2.22 -4.30
C CYS A 14 2.02 -3.27 -5.12
N VAL A 15 2.39 -3.42 -6.40
CA VAL A 15 1.77 -4.38 -7.32
C VAL A 15 2.21 -5.82 -7.05
N GLN A 16 3.37 -6.00 -6.41
CA GLN A 16 3.84 -7.31 -6.02
C GLN A 16 3.05 -7.82 -4.79
N PRO A 17 2.60 -9.09 -4.81
CA PRO A 17 1.89 -9.66 -3.69
C PRO A 17 2.80 -9.82 -2.46
N VAL A 18 2.41 -9.21 -1.35
CA VAL A 18 3.14 -9.24 -0.08
C VAL A 18 2.52 -10.24 0.89
N ASP A 19 3.37 -10.95 1.63
CA ASP A 19 2.93 -11.83 2.71
C ASP A 19 2.78 -11.02 4.02
N PHE A 20 1.55 -10.62 4.32
CA PHE A 20 1.23 -9.87 5.54
C PHE A 20 1.49 -10.66 6.83
N ARG A 21 1.71 -11.97 6.77
CA ARG A 21 2.08 -12.78 7.96
C ARG A 21 3.45 -12.38 8.53
N LYS A 22 4.30 -11.73 7.72
CA LYS A 22 5.59 -11.19 8.15
C LYS A 22 5.48 -9.90 9.00
N GLY A 23 4.28 -9.33 9.13
CA GLY A 23 4.00 -8.19 10.00
C GLY A 23 4.50 -6.83 9.49
N MET A 24 4.31 -5.78 10.30
CA MET A 24 4.58 -4.39 9.91
C MET A 24 6.04 -4.11 9.53
N MET A 25 7.02 -4.65 10.25
CA MET A 25 8.44 -4.40 9.98
C MET A 25 8.84 -4.84 8.56
N SER A 26 8.26 -5.94 8.08
CA SER A 26 8.50 -6.42 6.72
C SER A 26 7.92 -5.51 5.65
N LEU A 27 6.81 -4.83 5.94
CA LEU A 27 6.22 -3.84 5.04
C LEU A 27 7.09 -2.58 4.98
N ALA A 28 7.57 -2.11 6.13
CA ALA A 28 8.49 -0.97 6.21
C ALA A 28 9.77 -1.23 5.41
N ALA A 29 10.40 -2.39 5.61
CA ALA A 29 11.59 -2.79 4.85
C ALA A 29 11.32 -2.89 3.34
N LEU A 30 10.10 -3.27 2.93
CA LEU A 30 9.73 -3.32 1.51
C LEU A 30 9.60 -1.92 0.91
N VAL A 31 9.04 -0.96 1.66
CA VAL A 31 9.00 0.45 1.21
C VAL A 31 10.41 1.01 1.06
N GLU A 32 11.30 0.74 2.01
CA GLU A 32 12.68 1.20 1.95
C GLU A 32 13.45 0.55 0.78
N SER A 33 13.32 -0.77 0.61
CA SER A 33 14.08 -1.54 -0.38
C SER A 33 13.56 -1.37 -1.81
N GLU A 34 12.24 -1.38 -2.02
CA GLU A 34 11.65 -1.37 -3.37
C GLU A 34 11.34 0.05 -3.85
N LEU A 35 10.95 0.93 -2.93
CA LEU A 35 10.55 2.30 -3.26
C LEU A 35 11.61 3.34 -2.89
N GLY A 36 12.63 2.97 -2.10
CA GLY A 36 13.67 3.92 -1.65
C GLY A 36 13.12 5.03 -0.77
N MET A 37 11.96 4.83 -0.15
CA MET A 37 11.24 5.85 0.61
C MET A 37 11.21 5.54 2.10
N ASN A 38 10.98 6.57 2.90
CA ASN A 38 10.79 6.42 4.34
C ASN A 38 9.34 5.96 4.64
N PRO A 39 9.13 4.78 5.23
CA PRO A 39 7.79 4.25 5.53
C PRO A 39 7.05 5.03 6.63
N LEU A 40 7.74 5.89 7.38
CA LEU A 40 7.18 6.71 8.45
C LEU A 40 6.75 8.11 7.97
N GLU A 41 7.02 8.47 6.72
CA GLU A 41 6.54 9.74 6.17
C GLU A 41 5.02 9.74 5.98
N ALA A 42 4.43 10.94 5.88
CA ALA A 42 3.00 11.15 5.70
C ALA A 42 2.53 10.77 4.28
N ARG A 43 2.64 9.49 3.94
CA ARG A 43 2.27 8.90 2.65
C ARG A 43 1.48 7.62 2.87
N LEU A 44 0.60 7.31 1.92
CA LEU A 44 -0.19 6.09 1.96
C LEU A 44 0.47 5.00 1.11
N PHE A 45 0.91 3.93 1.76
CA PHE A 45 1.41 2.71 1.11
C PHE A 45 0.33 1.63 1.11
N VAL A 46 -0.06 1.18 -0.09
CA VAL A 46 -1.07 0.14 -0.29
C VAL A 46 -0.39 -1.13 -0.75
N PHE A 47 -0.61 -2.22 0.00
CA PHE A 47 -0.06 -3.54 -0.33
C PHE A 47 -1.17 -4.51 -0.68
N THR A 48 -0.89 -5.46 -1.56
CA THR A 48 -1.84 -6.53 -1.91
C THR A 48 -1.40 -7.85 -1.34
N ASN A 49 -2.33 -8.60 -0.72
CA ASN A 49 -1.99 -9.87 -0.08
C ASN A 49 -1.74 -10.95 -1.14
N ARG A 50 -0.66 -11.73 -0.99
CA ARG A 50 -0.34 -12.88 -1.84
C ARG A 50 -1.45 -13.92 -1.92
N HIS A 51 -2.20 -14.14 -0.84
CA HIS A 51 -3.38 -15.01 -0.85
C HIS A 51 -4.63 -14.21 -1.22
N ARG A 52 -4.65 -13.60 -2.42
CA ARG A 52 -5.79 -12.80 -2.90
C ARG A 52 -7.09 -13.62 -2.81
N LYS A 53 -7.96 -13.29 -1.85
CA LYS A 53 -9.38 -13.67 -1.87
C LYS A 53 -10.27 -12.66 -2.61
N ARG A 54 -9.72 -11.51 -3.04
CA ARG A 54 -10.45 -10.53 -3.88
C ARG A 54 -9.49 -9.72 -4.76
N PRO A 55 -9.73 -9.62 -6.08
CA PRO A 55 -9.02 -8.67 -6.93
C PRO A 55 -9.42 -7.23 -6.57
N PHE A 56 -8.46 -6.31 -6.63
CA PHE A 56 -8.72 -4.88 -6.53
C PHE A 56 -9.53 -4.48 -7.76
N LEU A 57 -10.81 -4.12 -7.56
CA LEU A 57 -11.61 -3.52 -8.62
C LEU A 57 -11.12 -2.07 -8.77
N PRO A 58 -10.70 -1.64 -9.97
CA PRO A 58 -10.30 -0.26 -10.18
C PRO A 58 -11.49 0.64 -9.88
N VAL A 59 -11.33 1.52 -8.90
CA VAL A 59 -12.29 2.59 -8.65
C VAL A 59 -12.22 3.49 -9.88
N LYS A 60 -13.26 3.49 -10.71
CA LYS A 60 -13.41 4.48 -11.78
C LYS A 60 -13.38 5.87 -11.11
N GLN A 61 -12.31 6.62 -11.33
CA GLN A 61 -12.31 8.05 -11.04
C GLN A 61 -13.46 8.64 -11.88
N ARG A 62 -14.50 9.11 -11.20
CA ARG A 62 -15.53 9.90 -11.87
C ARG A 62 -14.94 11.28 -12.17
N PRO A 63 -15.29 11.89 -13.31
CA PRO A 63 -14.87 13.24 -13.65
C PRO A 63 -15.38 14.26 -12.62
#